data_AF-A0A936HX16-F1
#
_entry.id   AF-A0A936HX16-F1
#
_cell.length_a   1.000
_cell.length_b   1.000
_cell.length_c   1.000
_cell.angle_alpha   90.00
_cell.angle_beta   90.00
_cell.angle_gamma   90.00
#
_symmetry.space_group_name_H-M   'P 1'
#
loop_
_entity.id
_entity.type
_entity.pdbx_description
1 polymer ?
#
loop_
_entity_poly.entity_id
_entity_poly.type
_entity_poly.pdbx_seq_one_letter_code
_entity_poly.pdbx_strand_id
1 'polypeptide(L)'
;MDTPIHSEAQRRADEIASFQAELARLEEEGVLRLDPAQQEAVRSHHAALLEGYAGRFDIDRDLKARQLSLGMRVASFLGALALAASVFFLFYQFWGHFGEAAQVAILLGAALGSLGLTMAIRPRDPSGYFTKLAAMVAFACFVLNLAMLGQIFNITPSDRALIPWAALAFLLAYACDLRLLLAAGICCVIAFVAARVGAWSGIYWLHAGERPENFFPVAALLFAFPLLVDHSRMTGFATIYRVFGLLCLLVPMLVLGHWGWGSYLADYEGFTTRGIEAGYEAAGFAASALAIWLGARRQWPETVNTGITFFVIFLYTKFFDWWWATMPKWLFFLVLGLAAILILLVLKRLRRAGAMTAAGAP
;
A
#
# COMPACT_ATOMS: atom_id res chain seq x y z
N MET A 1 -7.14 -3.20 32.30
CA MET A 1 -7.96 -2.66 31.19
C MET A 1 -7.02 -1.84 30.33
N ASP A 2 -6.60 -2.38 29.20
CA ASP A 2 -5.77 -1.64 28.24
C ASP A 2 -6.56 -0.44 27.74
N THR A 3 -5.93 0.74 27.81
CA THR A 3 -6.53 1.97 27.30
C THR A 3 -6.66 1.81 25.78
N PRO A 4 -7.88 1.85 25.21
CA PRO A 4 -8.05 1.60 23.79
C PRO A 4 -7.30 2.65 22.96
N ILE A 5 -6.69 2.24 21.86
CA ILE A 5 -6.03 3.16 20.91
C ILE A 5 -7.14 3.80 20.05
N HIS A 6 -6.92 5.00 19.48
CA HIS A 6 -7.89 5.68 18.60
C HIS A 6 -8.52 4.73 17.55
N SER A 7 -7.72 3.84 16.95
CA SER A 7 -8.20 2.87 15.95
C SER A 7 -9.24 1.89 16.50
N GLU A 8 -9.09 1.45 17.75
CA GLU A 8 -10.02 0.55 18.42
C GLU A 8 -11.29 1.28 18.86
N ALA A 9 -11.17 2.52 19.33
CA ALA A 9 -12.31 3.38 19.64
C ALA A 9 -13.16 3.66 18.39
N GLN A 10 -12.50 3.94 17.26
CA GLN A 10 -13.20 4.12 15.97
C GLN A 10 -13.83 2.81 15.48
N ARG A 11 -13.13 1.67 15.56
CA ARG A 11 -13.69 0.35 15.20
C ARG A 11 -14.94 0.06 16.04
N ARG A 12 -14.88 0.35 17.34
CA ARG A 12 -16.01 0.14 18.26
C ARG A 12 -17.19 1.05 17.94
N ALA A 13 -16.93 2.31 17.58
CA ALA A 13 -17.97 3.22 17.11
C ALA A 13 -18.64 2.71 15.82
N ASP A 14 -17.85 2.15 14.89
CA ASP A 14 -18.35 1.57 13.65
C ASP A 14 -19.21 0.31 13.90
N GLU A 15 -18.79 -0.55 14.84
CA GLU A 15 -19.56 -1.71 15.30
C GLU A 15 -20.90 -1.29 15.92
N ILE A 16 -20.91 -0.24 16.74
CA ILE A 16 -22.15 0.31 17.34
C ILE A 16 -23.09 0.82 16.23
N ALA A 17 -22.57 1.55 15.25
CA ALA A 17 -23.37 2.03 14.13
C ALA A 17 -23.95 0.87 13.30
N SER A 18 -23.16 -0.18 13.05
CA SER A 18 -23.63 -1.39 12.36
C SER A 18 -24.71 -2.12 13.15
N PHE A 19 -24.54 -2.24 14.48
CA PHE A 19 -25.53 -2.85 15.36
C PHE A 19 -26.84 -2.06 15.36
N GLN A 20 -26.78 -0.73 15.46
CA GLN A 20 -27.97 0.11 15.43
C GLN A 20 -28.72 -0.02 14.09
N ALA A 21 -27.99 -0.07 12.97
CA ALA A 21 -28.58 -0.25 11.65
C ALA A 21 -29.22 -1.63 11.47
N GLU A 22 -28.63 -2.69 12.04
CA GLU A 22 -29.19 -4.04 11.99
C GLU A 22 -30.40 -4.19 12.92
N LEU A 23 -30.34 -3.62 14.13
CA LEU A 23 -31.45 -3.62 15.07
C LEU A 23 -32.68 -2.94 14.46
N ALA A 24 -32.49 -1.81 13.75
CA ALA A 24 -33.59 -1.14 13.05
C ALA A 24 -34.22 -2.03 11.97
N ARG A 25 -33.42 -2.79 11.22
CA ARG A 25 -33.95 -3.76 10.22
C ARG A 25 -34.73 -4.89 10.89
N LEU A 26 -34.23 -5.44 11.99
CA LEU A 26 -34.91 -6.51 12.73
C LEU A 26 -36.23 -6.02 13.36
N GLU A 27 -36.28 -4.76 13.79
CA GLU A 27 -37.51 -4.11 14.27
C GLU A 27 -38.52 -3.91 13.12
N GLU A 28 -38.07 -3.49 11.94
CA GLU A 28 -38.90 -3.34 10.73
C GLU A 28 -39.44 -4.69 10.23
N GLU A 29 -38.61 -5.74 10.24
CA GLU A 29 -38.99 -7.11 9.87
C GLU A 29 -39.88 -7.78 10.93
N GLY A 30 -40.05 -7.17 12.10
CA GLY A 30 -40.84 -7.70 13.22
C GLY A 30 -40.23 -8.93 13.90
N VAL A 31 -38.96 -9.23 13.63
CA VAL A 31 -38.24 -10.40 14.18
C VAL A 31 -37.83 -10.16 15.63
N LEU A 32 -37.36 -8.95 15.93
CA LEU A 32 -36.93 -8.55 17.26
C LEU A 32 -37.46 -7.17 17.57
N ARG A 33 -38.20 -7.04 18.66
CA ARG A 33 -38.67 -5.76 19.17
C ARG A 33 -38.28 -5.63 20.63
N LEU A 34 -37.37 -4.71 20.91
CA LEU A 34 -36.96 -4.41 22.28
C LEU A 34 -38.11 -3.67 22.99
N ASP A 35 -38.27 -3.95 24.28
CA ASP A 35 -39.15 -3.16 25.12
C ASP A 35 -38.65 -1.70 25.19
N PRO A 36 -39.51 -0.67 25.32
CA PRO A 36 -39.06 0.72 25.34
C PRO A 36 -38.00 1.01 26.40
N ALA A 37 -38.06 0.35 27.56
CA ALA A 37 -37.05 0.48 28.60
C ALA A 37 -35.69 -0.09 28.17
N GLN A 38 -35.68 -1.22 27.44
CA GLN A 38 -34.46 -1.82 26.90
C GLN A 38 -33.87 -0.99 25.76
N GLN A 39 -34.72 -0.46 24.89
CA GLN A 39 -34.28 0.40 23.78
C GLN A 39 -33.59 1.67 24.31
N GLU A 40 -34.15 2.29 25.34
CA GLU A 40 -33.54 3.45 25.99
C GLU A 40 -32.25 3.11 26.75
N ALA A 41 -32.19 1.97 27.42
CA ALA A 41 -30.98 1.49 28.08
C ALA A 41 -29.83 1.26 27.08
N VAL A 42 -30.12 0.67 25.91
CA VAL A 42 -29.12 0.44 24.86
C VAL A 42 -28.68 1.76 24.21
N ARG A 43 -29.62 2.67 23.92
CA ARG A 43 -29.30 3.99 23.36
C ARG A 43 -28.45 4.82 24.30
N SER A 44 -28.81 4.92 25.57
CA SER A 44 -28.05 5.67 26.58
C SER A 44 -26.65 5.08 26.79
N HIS A 45 -26.51 3.75 26.82
CA HIS A 45 -25.21 3.09 26.92
C HIS A 45 -24.31 3.40 25.70
N HIS A 46 -24.84 3.28 24.48
CA HIS A 46 -24.10 3.63 23.27
C HIS A 46 -23.74 5.12 23.20
N ALA A 47 -24.65 6.00 23.61
CA ALA A 47 -24.39 7.44 23.65
C ALA A 47 -23.24 7.78 24.60
N ALA A 48 -23.24 7.21 25.81
CA ALA A 48 -22.18 7.39 26.80
C ALA A 48 -20.82 6.85 26.32
N LEU A 49 -20.80 5.68 25.66
CA LEU A 49 -19.59 5.13 25.06
C LEU A 49 -19.03 6.02 23.95
N LEU A 50 -19.88 6.46 23.02
CA LEU A 50 -19.48 7.31 21.90
C LEU A 50 -18.99 8.69 22.39
N GLU A 51 -19.63 9.24 23.43
CA GLU A 51 -19.19 10.49 24.05
C GLU A 51 -17.83 10.33 24.76
N GLY A 52 -17.65 9.22 25.49
CA GLY A 52 -16.37 8.88 26.11
C GLY A 52 -15.24 8.70 25.09
N TYR A 53 -15.54 8.08 23.94
CA TYR A 53 -14.57 7.96 22.85
C TYR A 53 -14.31 9.28 22.14
N ALA A 54 -15.34 10.09 21.89
CA ALA A 54 -15.19 11.39 21.22
C ALA A 54 -14.34 12.35 22.06
N GLY A 55 -14.59 12.43 23.37
CA GLY A 55 -13.83 13.30 24.27
C GLY A 55 -12.37 12.88 24.47
N ARG A 56 -12.07 11.58 24.30
CA ARG A 56 -10.73 11.03 24.59
C ARG A 56 -9.88 10.76 23.34
N PHE A 57 -10.51 10.52 22.19
CA PHE A 57 -9.85 10.07 20.97
C PHE A 57 -10.29 10.81 19.70
N ASP A 58 -11.16 11.83 19.77
CA ASP A 58 -11.60 12.62 18.61
C ASP A 58 -12.18 11.76 17.45
N ILE A 59 -13.08 10.83 17.80
CA ILE A 59 -13.69 9.91 16.82
C ILE A 59 -14.81 10.54 15.98
N ASP A 60 -14.97 10.06 14.75
CA ASP A 60 -16.03 10.50 13.85
C ASP A 60 -17.39 9.92 14.30
N ARG A 61 -18.27 10.75 14.87
CA ARG A 61 -19.59 10.32 15.40
C ARG A 61 -20.62 9.99 14.31
N ASP A 62 -20.53 10.63 13.14
CA ASP A 62 -21.57 10.56 12.08
C ASP A 62 -20.99 10.41 10.67
N LEU A 63 -21.82 9.94 9.72
CA LEU A 63 -21.48 9.85 8.29
C LEU A 63 -21.02 11.19 7.69
N LYS A 64 -21.59 12.32 8.15
CA LYS A 64 -21.19 13.67 7.72
C LYS A 64 -19.81 14.03 8.26
N ALA A 65 -19.48 13.63 9.50
CA ALA A 65 -18.14 13.76 10.06
C ALA A 65 -17.14 12.89 9.27
N ARG A 66 -17.52 11.67 8.88
CA ARG A 66 -16.70 10.82 7.99
C ARG A 66 -16.45 11.42 6.61
N GLN A 67 -17.44 12.06 5.99
CA GLN A 67 -17.25 12.75 4.71
C GLN A 67 -16.30 13.95 4.86
N LEU A 68 -16.43 14.71 5.94
CA LEU A 68 -15.53 15.80 6.27
C LEU A 68 -14.11 15.30 6.58
N SER A 69 -13.96 14.19 7.30
CA SER A 69 -12.66 13.59 7.62
C SER A 69 -11.98 13.00 6.38
N LEU A 70 -12.76 12.43 5.44
CA LEU A 70 -12.24 12.04 4.13
C LEU A 70 -11.78 13.25 3.31
N GLY A 71 -12.55 14.34 3.33
CA GLY A 71 -12.16 15.62 2.74
C GLY A 71 -10.86 16.16 3.33
N MET A 72 -10.71 16.14 4.66
CA MET A 72 -9.47 16.55 5.35
C MET A 72 -8.28 15.65 5.03
N ARG A 73 -8.48 14.32 4.92
CA ARG A 73 -7.43 13.39 4.49
C ARG A 73 -6.96 13.69 3.07
N VAL A 74 -7.87 13.95 2.15
CA VAL A 74 -7.53 14.31 0.76
C VAL A 74 -6.84 15.67 0.71
N ALA A 75 -7.37 16.68 1.41
CA ALA A 75 -6.78 18.02 1.46
C ALA A 75 -5.38 18.02 2.09
N SER A 76 -5.19 17.30 3.20
CA SER A 76 -3.88 17.16 3.84
C SER A 76 -2.89 16.37 2.97
N PHE A 77 -3.34 15.36 2.24
CA PHE A 77 -2.49 14.63 1.30
C PHE A 77 -2.04 15.51 0.13
N LEU A 78 -2.97 16.23 -0.52
CA LEU A 78 -2.67 17.17 -1.59
C LEU A 78 -1.80 18.32 -1.09
N GLY A 79 -2.07 18.84 0.11
CA GLY A 79 -1.24 19.85 0.76
C GLY A 79 0.17 19.35 1.05
N ALA A 80 0.34 18.10 1.50
CA ALA A 80 1.65 17.51 1.76
C ALA A 80 2.48 17.44 0.48
N LEU A 81 1.87 16.97 -0.62
CA LEU A 81 2.51 16.89 -1.92
C LEU A 81 2.82 18.28 -2.48
N ALA A 82 1.88 19.22 -2.39
CA ALA A 82 2.06 20.58 -2.87
C ALA A 82 3.16 21.31 -2.10
N LEU A 83 3.24 21.15 -0.77
CA LEU A 83 4.32 21.73 0.03
C LEU A 83 5.67 21.09 -0.29
N ALA A 84 5.74 19.77 -0.42
CA ALA A 84 6.98 19.09 -0.83
C ALA A 84 7.46 19.57 -2.21
N ALA A 85 6.56 19.66 -3.18
CA ALA A 85 6.85 20.19 -4.51
C ALA A 85 7.25 21.67 -4.46
N SER A 86 6.55 22.48 -3.66
CA SER A 86 6.88 23.90 -3.48
C SER A 86 8.29 24.08 -2.94
N VAL A 87 8.70 23.29 -1.95
CA VAL A 87 10.07 23.33 -1.44
C VAL A 87 11.06 22.96 -2.54
N PHE A 88 10.82 21.86 -3.27
CA PHE A 88 11.67 21.45 -4.39
C PHE A 88 11.86 22.59 -5.42
N PHE A 89 10.77 23.20 -5.88
CA PHE A 89 10.83 24.29 -6.86
C PHE A 89 11.46 25.56 -6.30
N LEU A 90 11.24 25.87 -5.02
CA LEU A 90 11.87 27.01 -4.36
C LEU A 90 13.39 26.87 -4.36
N PHE A 91 13.89 25.69 -3.98
CA PHE A 91 15.31 25.40 -4.05
C PHE A 91 15.80 25.54 -5.49
N TYR A 92 15.18 24.86 -6.45
CA TYR A 92 15.60 24.90 -7.86
C TYR A 92 15.67 26.32 -8.45
N GLN A 93 14.67 27.17 -8.17
CA GLN A 93 14.59 28.53 -8.71
C GLN A 93 15.69 29.45 -8.17
N PHE A 94 15.96 29.39 -6.87
CA PHE A 94 16.87 30.35 -6.22
C PHE A 94 18.28 29.81 -5.99
N TRP A 95 18.51 28.50 -6.17
CA TRP A 95 19.75 27.83 -5.81
C TRP A 95 21.02 28.52 -6.31
N GLY A 96 21.03 28.90 -7.60
CA GLY A 96 22.18 29.50 -8.26
C GLY A 96 22.53 30.92 -7.78
N HIS A 97 21.68 31.55 -6.97
CA HIS A 97 21.91 32.92 -6.47
C HIS A 97 22.64 32.94 -5.12
N PHE A 98 22.81 31.79 -4.46
CA PHE A 98 23.44 31.70 -3.14
C PHE A 98 24.88 31.23 -3.26
N GLY A 99 25.76 31.78 -2.40
CA GLY A 99 27.11 31.23 -2.22
C GLY A 99 27.08 29.89 -1.47
N GLU A 100 28.15 29.09 -1.61
CA GLU A 100 28.24 27.72 -1.07
C GLU A 100 27.91 27.64 0.44
N ALA A 101 28.47 28.55 1.25
CA ALA A 101 28.21 28.56 2.69
C ALA A 101 26.72 28.80 3.03
N ALA A 102 26.07 29.69 2.29
CA ALA A 102 24.64 29.94 2.45
C ALA A 102 23.80 28.75 1.97
N GLN A 103 24.18 28.13 0.85
CA GLN A 103 23.54 26.93 0.33
C GLN A 103 23.56 25.79 1.36
N VAL A 104 24.74 25.49 1.94
CA VAL A 104 24.88 24.46 2.98
C VAL A 104 24.06 24.80 4.22
N ALA A 105 24.12 26.05 4.69
CA ALA A 105 23.37 26.50 5.86
C ALA A 105 21.85 26.39 5.65
N ILE A 106 21.35 26.76 4.46
CA ILE A 106 19.93 26.68 4.12
C ILE A 106 19.47 25.22 4.03
N LEU A 107 20.24 24.32 3.40
CA LEU A 107 19.86 22.90 3.31
C LEU A 107 19.82 22.23 4.69
N LEU A 108 20.85 22.45 5.52
CA LEU A 108 20.91 21.92 6.88
C LEU A 108 19.80 22.52 7.75
N GLY A 109 19.61 23.84 7.68
CA GLY A 109 18.58 24.56 8.42
C GLY A 109 17.18 24.13 8.03
N ALA A 110 16.91 23.94 6.73
CA ALA A 110 15.62 23.46 6.24
C ALA A 110 15.34 22.02 6.68
N ALA A 111 16.31 21.11 6.56
CA ALA A 111 16.13 19.71 6.95
C ALA A 111 15.96 19.55 8.48
N LEU A 112 16.83 20.17 9.28
CA LEU A 112 16.74 20.10 10.74
C LEU A 112 15.56 20.89 11.30
N GLY A 113 15.28 22.07 10.72
CA GLY A 113 14.18 22.93 11.14
C GLY A 113 12.81 22.29 10.88
N SER A 114 12.61 21.70 9.71
CA SER A 114 11.36 20.98 9.39
C SER A 114 11.19 19.69 10.20
N LEU A 115 12.28 18.98 10.50
CA LEU A 115 12.26 17.83 11.42
C LEU A 115 11.89 18.27 12.84
N GLY A 116 12.52 19.33 13.36
CA GLY A 116 12.21 19.92 14.66
C GLY A 116 10.78 20.41 14.76
N LEU A 117 10.28 21.06 13.71
CA LEU A 117 8.88 21.48 13.59
C LEU A 117 7.93 20.29 13.66
N THR A 118 8.24 19.19 12.96
CA THR A 118 7.44 17.95 13.01
C THR A 118 7.35 17.41 14.43
N MET A 119 8.48 17.36 15.16
CA MET A 119 8.51 16.88 16.54
C MET A 119 7.79 17.84 17.51
N ALA A 120 7.80 19.14 17.24
CA ALA A 120 7.10 20.14 18.05
C ALA A 120 5.58 20.15 17.82
N ILE A 121 5.12 19.88 16.59
CA ILE A 121 3.69 19.82 16.25
C ILE A 121 3.07 18.52 16.77
N ARG A 122 3.78 17.38 16.68
CA ARG A 122 3.28 16.05 17.05
C ARG A 122 2.51 15.97 18.38
N PRO A 123 3.00 16.49 19.52
CA PRO A 123 2.25 16.42 20.78
C PRO A 123 1.02 17.34 20.85
N ARG A 124 0.90 18.30 19.93
CA ARG A 124 -0.18 19.30 19.89
C ARG A 124 -1.27 19.00 18.86
N ASP A 125 -1.06 17.98 18.03
CA ASP A 125 -1.94 17.62 16.92
C ASP A 125 -2.55 16.22 17.13
N PRO A 126 -3.68 16.13 17.86
CA PRO A 126 -4.33 14.85 18.13
C PRO A 126 -4.84 14.14 16.85
N SER A 127 -5.21 14.93 15.84
CA SER A 127 -5.67 14.43 14.53
C SER A 127 -4.52 13.90 13.66
N GLY A 128 -3.30 14.36 13.92
CA GLY A 128 -2.09 14.05 13.19
C GLY A 128 -1.97 14.70 11.81
N TYR A 129 -2.99 15.41 11.28
CA TYR A 129 -2.97 15.95 9.91
C TYR A 129 -1.78 16.90 9.66
N PHE A 130 -1.56 17.86 10.54
CA PHE A 130 -0.47 18.83 10.43
C PHE A 130 0.89 18.18 10.67
N THR A 131 0.93 17.18 11.56
CA THR A 131 2.11 16.35 11.76
C THR A 131 2.48 15.62 10.47
N LYS A 132 1.50 15.11 9.70
CA LYS A 132 1.77 14.45 8.42
C LYS A 132 2.30 15.42 7.37
N LEU A 133 1.73 16.63 7.30
CA LEU A 133 2.23 17.70 6.43
C LEU A 133 3.68 18.04 6.74
N ALA A 134 3.99 18.31 8.02
CA ALA A 134 5.33 18.66 8.48
C ALA A 134 6.34 17.54 8.22
N ALA A 135 5.97 16.28 8.51
CA ALA A 135 6.82 15.12 8.26
C ALA A 135 7.13 14.93 6.77
N MET A 136 6.17 15.20 5.87
CA MET A 136 6.41 15.15 4.42
C MET A 136 7.40 16.21 3.98
N VAL A 137 7.25 17.44 4.47
CA VAL A 137 8.19 18.54 4.21
C VAL A 137 9.57 18.19 4.75
N ALA A 138 9.66 17.62 5.95
CA ALA A 138 10.93 17.19 6.54
C ALA A 138 11.63 16.13 5.70
N PHE A 139 10.89 15.15 5.21
CA PHE A 139 11.42 14.14 4.30
C PHE A 139 11.90 14.77 2.98
N ALA A 140 11.11 15.65 2.37
CA ALA A 140 11.48 16.33 1.12
C ALA A 140 12.74 17.19 1.28
N CYS A 141 12.81 18.00 2.36
CA CYS A 141 14.00 18.79 2.71
C CYS A 141 15.22 17.91 2.90
N PHE A 142 15.08 16.73 3.52
CA PHE A 142 16.19 15.81 3.74
C PHE A 142 16.70 15.18 2.44
N VAL A 143 15.79 14.75 1.55
CA VAL A 143 16.15 14.22 0.22
C VAL A 143 16.91 15.29 -0.58
N LEU A 144 16.37 16.52 -0.61
CA LEU A 144 17.02 17.66 -1.26
C LEU A 144 18.39 17.97 -0.64
N ASN A 145 18.49 18.00 0.69
CA ASN A 145 19.74 18.21 1.41
C ASN A 145 20.82 17.24 0.94
N LEU A 146 20.55 15.94 0.91
CA LEU A 146 21.56 14.96 0.50
C LEU A 146 21.90 15.07 -0.99
N ALA A 147 20.91 15.25 -1.86
CA ALA A 147 21.11 15.34 -3.30
C ALA A 147 21.89 16.61 -3.70
N MET A 148 21.52 17.76 -3.15
CA MET A 148 22.13 19.04 -3.49
C MET A 148 23.50 19.23 -2.84
N LEU A 149 23.73 18.72 -1.61
CA LEU A 149 25.08 18.67 -1.04
C LEU A 149 26.01 17.79 -1.87
N GLY A 150 25.50 16.67 -2.38
CA GLY A 150 26.25 15.81 -3.30
C GLY A 150 26.71 16.57 -4.55
N GLN A 151 25.85 17.44 -5.10
CA GLN A 151 26.20 18.29 -6.24
C GLN A 151 27.22 19.37 -5.87
N ILE A 152 27.04 20.08 -4.74
CA ILE A 152 27.98 21.12 -4.28
C ILE A 152 29.40 20.56 -4.12
N PHE A 153 29.52 19.41 -3.45
CA PHE A 153 30.81 18.80 -3.17
C PHE A 153 31.27 17.82 -4.27
N ASN A 154 30.61 17.81 -5.42
CA ASN A 154 30.93 16.96 -6.57
C ASN A 154 31.06 15.47 -6.21
N ILE A 155 30.19 14.97 -5.32
CA ILE A 155 30.11 13.57 -4.91
C ILE A 155 29.35 12.80 -5.98
N THR A 156 29.97 11.73 -6.49
CA THR A 156 29.35 10.85 -7.49
C THR A 156 28.04 10.24 -6.96
N PRO A 157 26.92 10.32 -7.72
CA PRO A 157 25.67 9.68 -7.34
C PRO A 157 25.82 8.17 -7.13
N SER A 158 25.25 7.65 -6.04
CA SER A 158 25.28 6.23 -5.69
C SER A 158 23.97 5.77 -5.07
N ASP A 159 23.64 4.50 -5.32
CA ASP A 159 22.58 3.72 -4.67
C ASP A 159 22.59 3.83 -3.13
N ARG A 160 23.74 4.05 -2.50
CA ARG A 160 23.87 4.19 -1.04
C ARG A 160 23.10 5.39 -0.48
N ALA A 161 22.82 6.41 -1.28
CA ALA A 161 22.00 7.55 -0.87
C ALA A 161 20.55 7.14 -0.52
N LEU A 162 20.08 6.00 -1.04
CA LEU A 162 18.75 5.46 -0.74
C LEU A 162 18.62 4.97 0.70
N ILE A 163 19.72 4.55 1.34
CA ILE A 163 19.71 4.05 2.72
C ILE A 163 19.29 5.13 3.72
N PRO A 164 19.94 6.32 3.79
CA PRO A 164 19.53 7.36 4.73
C PRO A 164 18.12 7.88 4.42
N TRP A 165 17.72 7.93 3.13
CA TRP A 165 16.34 8.30 2.77
C TRP A 165 15.33 7.28 3.31
N ALA A 166 15.56 5.98 3.08
CA ALA A 166 14.72 4.91 3.62
C ALA A 166 14.65 4.98 5.15
N ALA A 167 15.79 5.17 5.82
CA ALA A 167 15.88 5.24 7.27
C ALA A 167 15.02 6.39 7.83
N LEU A 168 15.17 7.61 7.30
CA LEU A 168 14.35 8.74 7.76
C LEU A 168 12.86 8.53 7.44
N ALA A 169 12.54 8.03 6.24
CA ALA A 169 11.17 7.73 5.85
C ALA A 169 10.50 6.73 6.80
N PHE A 170 11.19 5.65 7.18
CA PHE A 170 10.68 4.69 8.15
C PHE A 170 10.58 5.29 9.55
N LEU A 171 11.58 6.03 10.02
CA LEU A 171 11.52 6.67 11.34
C LEU A 171 10.30 7.59 11.46
N LEU A 172 10.07 8.44 10.46
CA LEU A 172 8.90 9.32 10.43
C LEU A 172 7.60 8.56 10.22
N ALA A 173 7.58 7.52 9.37
CA ALA A 173 6.40 6.70 9.17
C ALA A 173 5.95 6.02 10.47
N TYR A 174 6.88 5.38 11.18
CA TYR A 174 6.61 4.66 12.42
C TYR A 174 6.35 5.61 13.60
N ALA A 175 6.99 6.79 13.64
CA ALA A 175 6.74 7.78 14.68
C ALA A 175 5.39 8.49 14.52
N CYS A 176 4.95 8.75 13.29
CA CYS A 176 3.79 9.60 12.99
C CYS A 176 2.60 8.85 12.35
N ASP A 177 2.67 7.51 12.24
CA ASP A 177 1.68 6.66 11.56
C ASP A 177 1.39 7.11 10.11
N LEU A 178 2.47 7.41 9.36
CA LEU A 178 2.41 7.88 7.98
C LEU A 178 2.60 6.76 6.95
N ARG A 179 1.48 6.34 6.36
CA ARG A 179 1.43 5.39 5.26
C ARG A 179 2.20 5.82 4.01
N LEU A 180 2.16 7.11 3.65
CA LEU A 180 2.84 7.60 2.45
C LEU A 180 4.37 7.56 2.61
N LEU A 181 4.90 7.94 3.78
CA LEU A 181 6.33 7.83 4.06
C LEU A 181 6.76 6.38 4.20
N LEU A 182 5.90 5.49 4.71
CA LEU A 182 6.17 4.06 4.69
C LEU A 182 6.38 3.56 3.25
N ALA A 183 5.46 3.92 2.35
CA ALA A 183 5.58 3.57 0.94
C ALA A 183 6.86 4.16 0.31
N ALA A 184 7.19 5.44 0.61
CA ALA A 184 8.42 6.06 0.13
C ALA A 184 9.69 5.34 0.64
N GLY A 185 9.72 4.95 1.91
CA GLY A 185 10.81 4.17 2.51
C GLY A 185 10.93 2.78 1.87
N ILE A 186 9.81 2.10 1.64
CA ILE A 186 9.77 0.82 0.92
C ILE A 186 10.28 0.98 -0.51
N CYS A 187 9.88 2.03 -1.25
CA CYS A 187 10.42 2.31 -2.58
C CYS A 187 11.94 2.52 -2.56
N CYS A 188 12.47 3.22 -1.56
CA CYS A 188 13.93 3.40 -1.40
C CYS A 188 14.63 2.06 -1.15
N VAL A 189 14.05 1.18 -0.31
CA VAL A 189 14.59 -0.18 -0.07
C VAL A 189 14.52 -1.03 -1.33
N ILE A 190 13.40 -1.00 -2.06
CA ILE A 190 13.23 -1.72 -3.32
C ILE A 190 14.32 -1.29 -4.30
N ALA A 191 14.47 0.02 -4.53
CA ALA A 191 15.48 0.56 -5.44
C ALA A 191 16.90 0.19 -4.99
N PHE A 192 17.19 0.26 -3.69
CA PHE A 192 18.49 -0.08 -3.15
C PHE A 192 18.81 -1.56 -3.36
N VAL A 193 17.93 -2.47 -2.93
CA VAL A 193 18.20 -3.91 -3.05
C VAL A 193 18.24 -4.33 -4.51
N ALA A 194 17.35 -3.82 -5.37
CA ALA A 194 17.40 -4.10 -6.81
C ALA A 194 18.72 -3.65 -7.43
N ALA A 195 19.23 -2.47 -7.05
CA ALA A 195 20.55 -2.00 -7.45
C ALA A 195 21.70 -2.88 -6.92
N ARG A 196 21.63 -3.32 -5.66
CA ARG A 196 22.67 -4.17 -5.06
C ARG A 196 22.74 -5.56 -5.68
N VAL A 197 21.59 -6.18 -5.95
CA VAL A 197 21.53 -7.47 -6.64
C VAL A 197 22.01 -7.32 -8.08
N GLY A 198 21.58 -6.27 -8.80
CA GLY A 198 22.07 -5.98 -10.14
C GLY A 198 23.57 -5.72 -10.21
N ALA A 199 24.15 -5.08 -9.19
CA ALA A 199 25.58 -4.82 -9.11
C ALA A 199 26.42 -6.11 -9.03
N TRP A 200 25.88 -7.22 -8.49
CA TRP A 200 26.56 -8.53 -8.50
C TRP A 200 26.72 -9.08 -9.91
N SER A 201 25.81 -8.73 -10.81
CA SER A 201 25.89 -9.04 -12.25
C SER A 201 26.57 -7.94 -13.09
N GLY A 202 27.20 -6.95 -12.46
CA GLY A 202 27.89 -5.85 -13.16
C GLY A 202 26.97 -4.75 -13.73
N ILE A 203 25.68 -4.76 -13.39
CA ILE A 203 24.70 -3.78 -13.87
C ILE A 203 24.83 -2.49 -13.07
N TYR A 204 24.87 -1.36 -13.77
CA TYR A 204 24.86 -0.04 -13.13
C TYR A 204 23.52 0.20 -12.44
N TRP A 205 23.51 0.82 -11.24
CA TRP A 205 22.33 0.90 -10.38
C TRP A 205 21.09 1.57 -11.02
N LEU A 206 21.27 2.51 -11.96
CA LEU A 206 20.18 3.13 -12.73
C LEU A 206 19.52 2.16 -13.73
N HIS A 207 20.24 1.10 -14.12
CA HIS A 207 19.79 0.04 -15.00
C HIS A 207 19.31 -1.20 -14.22
N ALA A 208 19.08 -1.09 -12.91
CA ALA A 208 18.60 -2.22 -12.10
C ALA A 208 17.30 -2.86 -12.64
N GLY A 209 16.52 -2.13 -13.43
CA GLY A 209 15.32 -2.62 -14.12
C GLY A 209 15.58 -3.54 -15.32
N GLU A 210 16.81 -3.65 -15.83
CA GLU A 210 17.15 -4.56 -16.93
C GLU A 210 16.96 -6.03 -16.58
N ARG A 211 17.06 -6.36 -15.28
CA ARG A 211 16.87 -7.71 -14.75
C ARG A 211 15.73 -7.69 -13.73
N PRO A 212 14.47 -7.92 -14.16
CA PRO A 212 13.31 -7.91 -13.27
C PRO A 212 13.41 -8.91 -12.11
N GLU A 213 14.20 -9.97 -12.22
CA GLU A 213 14.41 -10.94 -11.14
C GLU A 213 15.03 -10.33 -9.87
N ASN A 214 15.73 -9.20 -9.98
CA ASN A 214 16.34 -8.49 -8.85
C ASN A 214 15.33 -8.03 -7.79
N PHE A 215 14.05 -7.98 -8.12
CA PHE A 215 12.98 -7.59 -7.22
C PHE A 215 12.46 -8.75 -6.36
N PHE A 216 12.71 -10.02 -6.72
CA PHE A 216 12.21 -11.18 -5.96
C PHE A 216 12.75 -11.29 -4.53
N PRO A 217 14.03 -11.03 -4.24
CA PRO A 217 14.52 -11.03 -2.86
C PRO A 217 13.77 -10.01 -1.99
N VAL A 218 13.48 -8.83 -2.57
CA VAL A 218 12.73 -7.78 -1.87
C VAL A 218 11.28 -8.18 -1.66
N ALA A 219 10.66 -8.83 -2.65
CA ALA A 219 9.30 -9.34 -2.54
C ALA A 219 9.15 -10.28 -1.33
N ALA A 220 10.07 -11.22 -1.17
CA ALA A 220 10.09 -12.15 -0.05
C ALA A 220 10.25 -11.41 1.29
N LEU A 221 11.20 -10.47 1.37
CA LEU A 221 11.43 -9.68 2.58
C LEU A 221 10.21 -8.84 2.97
N LEU A 222 9.63 -8.09 2.03
CA LEU A 222 8.47 -7.23 2.29
C LEU A 222 7.23 -8.03 2.65
N PHE A 223 7.00 -9.19 2.02
CA PHE A 223 5.85 -10.02 2.32
C PHE A 223 5.99 -10.76 3.65
N ALA A 224 7.20 -11.19 4.01
CA ALA A 224 7.49 -11.87 5.27
C ALA A 224 7.54 -10.91 6.47
N PHE A 225 7.93 -9.65 6.27
CA PHE A 225 8.14 -8.70 7.37
C PHE A 225 6.90 -8.51 8.27
N PRO A 226 5.67 -8.34 7.77
CA PRO A 226 4.45 -8.27 8.58
C PRO A 226 4.05 -9.59 9.27
N LEU A 227 4.72 -10.71 8.96
CA LEU A 227 4.54 -11.98 9.68
C LEU A 227 5.46 -12.05 10.90
N LEU A 228 6.59 -11.35 10.86
CA LEU A 228 7.62 -11.38 11.90
C LEU A 228 7.45 -10.24 12.92
N VAL A 229 6.92 -9.10 12.48
CA VAL A 229 6.73 -7.92 13.32
C VAL A 229 5.23 -7.70 13.52
N ASP A 230 4.82 -7.53 14.78
CA ASP A 230 3.43 -7.19 15.08
C ASP A 230 3.15 -5.72 14.79
N HIS A 231 2.27 -5.47 13.81
CA HIS A 231 1.78 -4.15 13.44
C HIS A 231 0.41 -3.82 14.07
N SER A 232 -0.01 -4.53 15.13
CA SER A 232 -1.29 -4.32 15.81
C SER A 232 -1.59 -2.85 16.16
N ARG A 233 -0.54 -2.07 16.46
CA ARG A 233 -0.65 -0.63 16.81
C ARG A 233 -0.72 0.31 15.59
N MET A 234 -0.32 -0.13 14.39
CA MET A 234 -0.28 0.72 13.19
C MET A 234 -1.29 0.27 12.15
N THR A 235 -2.26 1.13 11.87
CA THR A 235 -3.33 0.78 10.94
C THR A 235 -2.85 0.80 9.49
N GLY A 236 -2.97 -0.33 8.79
CA GLY A 236 -2.70 -0.44 7.35
C GLY A 236 -1.22 -0.53 6.95
N PHE A 237 -0.28 -0.60 7.90
CA PHE A 237 1.14 -0.81 7.59
C PHE A 237 1.38 -2.19 6.97
N ALA A 238 0.83 -3.24 7.58
CA ALA A 238 0.90 -4.60 7.07
C ALA A 238 0.36 -4.71 5.63
N THR A 239 -0.73 -4.00 5.33
CA THR A 239 -1.31 -3.90 3.98
C THR A 239 -0.30 -3.37 2.97
N ILE A 240 0.42 -2.28 3.29
CA ILE A 240 1.39 -1.67 2.38
C ILE A 240 2.55 -2.64 2.12
N TYR A 241 3.12 -3.24 3.16
CA TYR A 241 4.19 -4.23 3.01
C TYR A 241 3.78 -5.41 2.12
N ARG A 242 2.59 -5.98 2.34
CA ARG A 242 2.09 -7.11 1.54
C ARG A 242 1.83 -6.72 0.09
N VAL A 243 1.19 -5.58 -0.15
CA VAL A 243 0.88 -5.11 -1.51
C VAL A 243 2.18 -4.83 -2.26
N PHE A 244 3.13 -4.09 -1.68
CA PHE A 244 4.43 -3.86 -2.32
C PHE A 244 5.22 -5.15 -2.52
N GLY A 245 5.18 -6.08 -1.56
CA GLY A 245 5.79 -7.41 -1.71
C GLY A 245 5.20 -8.19 -2.89
N LEU A 246 3.87 -8.21 -3.03
CA LEU A 246 3.21 -8.84 -4.17
C LEU A 246 3.51 -8.13 -5.49
N LEU A 247 3.58 -6.80 -5.51
CA LEU A 247 3.96 -6.04 -6.70
C LEU A 247 5.39 -6.39 -7.14
N CYS A 248 6.33 -6.45 -6.20
CA CYS A 248 7.71 -6.87 -6.45
C CYS A 248 7.86 -8.35 -6.88
N LEU A 249 6.82 -9.17 -6.71
CA LEU A 249 6.79 -10.55 -7.18
C LEU A 249 6.11 -10.65 -8.56
N LEU A 250 4.89 -10.13 -8.66
CA LEU A 250 4.00 -10.38 -9.79
C LEU A 250 4.32 -9.47 -10.98
N VAL A 251 4.78 -8.23 -10.76
CA VAL A 251 5.17 -7.34 -11.86
C VAL A 251 6.39 -7.91 -12.61
N PRO A 252 7.49 -8.31 -11.94
CA PRO A 252 8.59 -8.95 -12.65
C PRO A 252 8.22 -10.26 -13.35
N MET A 253 7.37 -11.09 -12.74
CA MET A 253 6.87 -12.32 -13.39
C MET A 253 6.05 -11.99 -14.64
N LEU A 254 5.22 -10.95 -14.60
CA LEU A 254 4.47 -10.49 -15.77
C LEU A 254 5.40 -9.99 -16.87
N VAL A 255 6.41 -9.19 -16.51
CA VAL A 255 7.41 -8.69 -17.46
C VAL A 255 8.17 -9.85 -18.09
N LEU A 256 8.72 -10.76 -17.29
CA LEU A 256 9.50 -11.91 -17.79
C LEU A 256 8.65 -12.94 -18.56
N GLY A 257 7.34 -12.99 -18.31
CA GLY A 257 6.39 -13.78 -19.09
C GLY A 257 6.27 -13.34 -20.55
N HIS A 258 6.61 -12.09 -20.87
CA HIS A 258 6.63 -11.55 -22.24
C HIS A 258 8.04 -11.13 -22.71
N TRP A 259 8.95 -10.92 -21.76
CA TRP A 259 10.31 -10.47 -21.97
C TRP A 259 11.29 -11.50 -21.39
N GLY A 260 11.30 -12.72 -21.96
CA GLY A 260 12.13 -13.82 -21.45
C GLY A 260 13.64 -13.56 -21.54
N TRP A 261 14.08 -12.72 -22.48
CA TRP A 261 15.50 -12.36 -22.64
C TRP A 261 16.05 -11.48 -21.51
N GLY A 262 15.17 -10.86 -20.69
CA GLY A 262 15.58 -10.16 -19.47
C GLY A 262 15.96 -11.10 -18.32
N SER A 263 15.66 -12.41 -18.42
CA SER A 263 15.94 -13.39 -17.38
C SER A 263 17.43 -13.76 -17.29
N TYR A 264 17.95 -14.01 -16.09
CA TYR A 264 19.31 -14.54 -15.91
C TYR A 264 19.49 -15.93 -16.55
N LEU A 265 18.39 -16.65 -16.77
CA LEU A 265 18.39 -17.98 -17.39
C LEU A 265 18.49 -17.93 -18.92
N ALA A 266 18.33 -16.77 -19.54
CA ALA A 266 18.31 -16.63 -21.00
C ALA A 266 19.64 -17.01 -21.66
N ASP A 267 20.75 -16.85 -20.93
CA ASP A 267 22.11 -17.10 -21.43
C ASP A 267 22.60 -18.54 -21.18
N TYR A 268 21.79 -19.40 -20.55
CA TYR A 268 22.20 -20.76 -20.16
C TYR A 268 21.83 -21.81 -21.23
N GLU A 269 22.80 -22.64 -21.63
CA GLU A 269 22.60 -23.76 -22.56
C GLU A 269 21.62 -24.79 -21.97
N GLY A 270 20.33 -24.66 -22.33
CA GLY A 270 19.27 -25.55 -21.86
C GLY A 270 17.90 -24.88 -21.76
N PHE A 271 17.85 -23.55 -21.63
CA PHE A 271 16.60 -22.80 -21.58
C PHE A 271 16.35 -22.06 -22.89
N THR A 272 15.21 -22.35 -23.52
CA THR A 272 14.72 -21.52 -24.63
C THR A 272 13.99 -20.30 -24.08
N THR A 273 14.09 -19.15 -24.74
CA THR A 273 13.40 -17.91 -24.33
C THR A 273 11.90 -18.13 -24.14
N ARG A 274 11.27 -18.91 -25.03
CA ARG A 274 9.84 -19.30 -24.92
C ARG A 274 9.55 -20.18 -23.70
N GLY A 275 10.48 -21.05 -23.33
CA GLY A 275 10.36 -21.88 -22.12
C GLY A 275 10.43 -21.02 -20.85
N ILE A 276 11.29 -20.01 -20.84
CA ILE A 276 11.41 -19.03 -19.74
C ILE A 276 10.13 -18.21 -19.62
N GLU A 277 9.64 -17.65 -20.73
CA GLU A 277 8.37 -16.91 -20.80
C GLU A 277 7.21 -17.73 -20.25
N ALA A 278 7.03 -18.95 -20.76
CA ALA A 278 5.99 -19.86 -20.29
C ALA A 278 6.16 -20.24 -18.81
N GLY A 279 7.41 -20.40 -18.34
CA GLY A 279 7.72 -20.68 -16.94
C GLY A 279 7.31 -19.55 -16.01
N TYR A 280 7.66 -18.30 -16.35
CA TYR A 280 7.28 -17.12 -15.56
C TYR A 280 5.79 -16.83 -15.62
N GLU A 281 5.14 -17.08 -16.75
CA GLU A 281 3.70 -16.97 -16.86
C GLU A 281 2.98 -18.00 -15.98
N ALA A 282 3.39 -19.27 -16.03
CA ALA A 282 2.84 -20.31 -15.16
C ALA A 282 3.10 -20.02 -13.67
N ALA A 283 4.30 -19.53 -13.34
CA ALA A 283 4.65 -19.07 -12.00
C ALA A 283 3.77 -17.88 -11.56
N GLY A 284 3.49 -16.94 -12.45
CA GLY A 284 2.63 -15.79 -12.22
C GLY A 284 1.18 -16.17 -11.89
N PHE A 285 0.61 -17.12 -12.63
CA PHE A 285 -0.70 -17.71 -12.32
C PHE A 285 -0.70 -18.43 -10.97
N ALA A 286 0.31 -19.27 -10.71
CA ALA A 286 0.43 -20.02 -9.46
C ALA A 286 0.60 -19.10 -8.25
N ALA A 287 1.46 -18.09 -8.33
CA ALA A 287 1.72 -17.10 -7.28
C ALA A 287 0.46 -16.26 -7.00
N SER A 288 -0.26 -15.85 -8.05
CA SER A 288 -1.51 -15.10 -7.91
C SER A 288 -2.61 -15.94 -7.26
N ALA A 289 -2.76 -17.21 -7.65
CA ALA A 289 -3.69 -18.16 -7.00
C ALA A 289 -3.33 -18.42 -5.53
N LEU A 290 -2.04 -18.57 -5.21
CA LEU A 290 -1.54 -18.69 -3.84
C LEU A 290 -1.83 -17.44 -3.01
N ALA A 291 -1.65 -16.24 -3.58
CA ALA A 291 -1.98 -14.98 -2.91
C ALA A 291 -3.48 -14.87 -2.61
N ILE A 292 -4.35 -15.29 -3.54
CA ILE A 292 -5.81 -15.36 -3.34
C ILE A 292 -6.15 -16.33 -2.21
N TRP A 293 -5.61 -17.55 -2.26
CA TRP A 293 -5.87 -18.58 -1.26
C TRP A 293 -5.39 -18.17 0.13
N LEU A 294 -4.15 -17.69 0.24
CA LEU A 294 -3.56 -17.25 1.51
C LEU A 294 -4.31 -16.03 2.06
N GLY A 295 -4.63 -15.06 1.20
CA GLY A 295 -5.40 -13.88 1.57
C GLY A 295 -6.80 -14.23 2.05
N ALA A 296 -7.50 -15.16 1.40
CA ALA A 296 -8.82 -15.61 1.83
C ALA A 296 -8.76 -16.35 3.17
N ARG A 297 -7.75 -17.21 3.37
CA ARG A 297 -7.58 -17.98 4.62
C ARG A 297 -7.24 -17.08 5.82
N ARG A 298 -6.50 -16.00 5.58
CA ARG A 298 -6.05 -15.05 6.62
C ARG A 298 -6.92 -13.79 6.72
N GLN A 299 -8.00 -13.68 5.94
CA GLN A 299 -8.89 -12.51 5.88
C GLN A 299 -8.14 -11.21 5.51
N TRP A 300 -7.25 -11.27 4.53
CA TRP A 300 -6.50 -10.11 4.00
C TRP A 300 -7.07 -9.67 2.65
N PRO A 301 -8.10 -8.79 2.63
CA PRO A 301 -8.79 -8.40 1.41
C PRO A 301 -7.85 -7.76 0.38
N GLU A 302 -6.83 -7.01 0.83
CA GLU A 302 -5.84 -6.39 -0.05
C GLU A 302 -4.99 -7.42 -0.82
N THR A 303 -4.65 -8.54 -0.17
CA THR A 303 -3.81 -9.60 -0.74
C THR A 303 -4.64 -10.37 -1.77
N VAL A 304 -5.91 -10.63 -1.44
CA VAL A 304 -6.89 -11.24 -2.35
C VAL A 304 -7.10 -10.36 -3.57
N ASN A 305 -7.39 -9.07 -3.39
CA ASN A 305 -7.66 -8.16 -4.49
C ASN A 305 -6.44 -8.01 -5.42
N THR A 306 -5.23 -7.90 -4.85
CA THR A 306 -3.99 -7.84 -5.64
C THR A 306 -3.80 -9.15 -6.42
N GLY A 307 -3.95 -10.30 -5.78
CA GLY A 307 -3.86 -11.60 -6.44
C GLY A 307 -4.90 -11.79 -7.56
N ILE A 308 -6.16 -11.40 -7.34
CA ILE A 308 -7.22 -11.42 -8.38
C ILE A 308 -6.84 -10.51 -9.54
N THR A 309 -6.36 -9.30 -9.25
CA THR A 309 -6.00 -8.32 -10.28
C THR A 309 -4.94 -8.88 -11.20
N PHE A 310 -3.85 -9.40 -10.64
CA PHE A 310 -2.79 -10.01 -11.44
C PHE A 310 -3.22 -11.30 -12.11
N PHE A 311 -4.01 -12.15 -11.47
CA PHE A 311 -4.57 -13.34 -12.11
C PHE A 311 -5.38 -13.00 -13.35
N VAL A 312 -6.21 -11.95 -13.28
CA VAL A 312 -6.98 -11.44 -14.43
C VAL A 312 -6.06 -10.84 -15.48
N ILE A 313 -5.02 -10.11 -15.09
CA ILE A 313 -4.02 -9.57 -16.04
C ILE A 313 -3.32 -10.71 -16.79
N PHE A 314 -2.80 -11.73 -16.10
CA PHE A 314 -2.17 -12.90 -16.72
C PHE A 314 -3.14 -13.65 -17.64
N LEU A 315 -4.41 -13.80 -17.22
CA LEU A 315 -5.43 -14.45 -18.05
C LEU A 315 -5.71 -13.63 -19.32
N TYR A 316 -5.82 -12.31 -19.17
CA TYR A 316 -6.06 -11.40 -20.28
C TYR A 316 -4.89 -11.40 -21.27
N THR A 317 -3.65 -11.33 -20.79
CA THR A 317 -2.46 -11.40 -21.66
C THR A 317 -2.41 -12.72 -22.41
N LYS A 318 -2.76 -13.84 -21.76
CA LYS A 318 -2.83 -15.15 -22.43
C LYS A 318 -3.86 -15.20 -23.55
N PHE A 319 -5.06 -14.70 -23.30
CA PHE A 319 -6.10 -14.65 -24.32
C PHE A 319 -5.70 -13.75 -25.49
N PHE A 320 -5.06 -12.63 -25.19
CA PHE A 320 -4.52 -11.73 -26.21
C PHE A 320 -3.49 -12.46 -27.09
N ASP A 321 -2.50 -13.13 -26.49
CA ASP A 321 -1.46 -13.84 -27.24
C ASP A 321 -2.02 -14.97 -28.13
N TRP A 322 -3.06 -15.68 -27.67
CA TRP A 322 -3.66 -16.77 -28.43
C TRP A 322 -4.58 -16.33 -29.57
N TRP A 323 -5.43 -15.33 -29.32
CA TRP A 323 -6.57 -15.05 -30.20
C TRP A 323 -6.52 -13.70 -30.90
N TRP A 324 -5.68 -12.76 -30.46
CA TRP A 324 -5.71 -11.40 -31.00
C TRP A 324 -5.37 -11.34 -32.49
N ALA A 325 -4.35 -12.08 -32.93
CA ALA A 325 -3.93 -12.10 -34.34
C ALA A 325 -4.83 -12.98 -35.22
N THR A 326 -5.45 -14.01 -34.63
CA THR A 326 -6.19 -15.04 -35.36
C THR A 326 -7.69 -14.73 -35.48
N MET A 327 -8.22 -13.84 -34.64
CA MET A 327 -9.66 -13.61 -34.50
C MET A 327 -10.06 -12.16 -34.81
N PRO A 328 -11.23 -11.90 -35.45
CA PRO A 328 -11.79 -10.55 -35.53
C PRO A 328 -12.01 -9.96 -34.13
N LYS A 329 -11.66 -8.68 -33.94
CA LYS A 329 -11.67 -8.00 -32.62
C LYS A 329 -13.01 -8.11 -31.88
N TRP A 330 -14.13 -8.05 -32.59
CA TRP A 330 -15.47 -8.20 -31.98
C TRP A 330 -15.70 -9.61 -31.40
N LEU A 331 -15.21 -10.64 -32.09
CA LEU A 331 -15.33 -12.03 -31.64
C LEU A 331 -14.41 -12.29 -30.45
N PHE A 332 -13.22 -11.68 -30.42
CA PHE A 332 -12.31 -11.73 -29.26
C PHE A 332 -13.00 -11.21 -27.99
N PHE A 333 -13.60 -10.01 -28.05
CA PHE A 333 -14.31 -9.45 -26.89
C PHE A 333 -15.55 -10.25 -26.50
N LEU A 334 -16.25 -10.88 -27.47
CA LEU A 334 -17.37 -11.77 -27.20
C LEU A 334 -16.91 -13.02 -26.42
N VAL A 335 -15.83 -13.68 -26.86
CA VAL A 335 -15.27 -14.86 -26.19
C VAL A 335 -14.79 -14.49 -24.78
N LEU A 336 -14.13 -13.35 -24.62
CA LEU A 336 -13.70 -12.85 -23.31
C LEU A 336 -14.89 -12.65 -22.36
N GLY A 337 -15.98 -12.04 -22.86
CA GLY A 337 -17.22 -11.87 -22.10
C GLY A 337 -17.88 -13.20 -21.72
N LEU A 338 -17.95 -14.15 -22.65
CA LEU A 338 -18.49 -15.50 -22.39
C LEU A 338 -17.65 -16.28 -21.37
N ALA A 339 -16.32 -16.17 -21.43
CA ALA A 339 -15.42 -16.77 -20.44
C ALA A 339 -15.66 -16.17 -19.04
N ALA A 340 -15.83 -14.86 -18.93
CA ALA A 340 -16.16 -14.21 -17.67
C ALA A 340 -17.51 -14.69 -17.11
N ILE A 341 -18.54 -14.82 -17.97
CA ILE A 341 -19.85 -15.37 -17.58
C ILE A 341 -19.71 -16.82 -17.10
N LEU A 342 -18.95 -17.65 -17.81
CA LEU A 342 -18.69 -19.04 -17.42
C LEU A 342 -18.03 -19.12 -16.04
N ILE A 343 -17.00 -18.31 -15.79
CA ILE A 343 -16.33 -18.23 -14.49
C ILE A 343 -17.34 -17.84 -13.39
N LEU A 344 -18.18 -16.83 -13.63
CA LEU A 344 -19.22 -16.43 -12.68
C LEU A 344 -20.22 -17.56 -12.39
N LEU A 345 -20.63 -18.32 -13.41
CA LEU A 345 -21.53 -19.46 -13.24
C LEU A 345 -20.88 -20.58 -12.42
N VAL A 346 -19.61 -20.88 -12.68
CA VAL A 346 -18.84 -21.88 -11.91
C VAL A 346 -18.69 -21.44 -10.45
N LEU A 347 -18.28 -20.19 -10.20
CA LEU A 347 -18.15 -19.64 -8.85
C LEU A 347 -19.49 -19.62 -8.11
N LYS A 348 -20.58 -19.26 -8.80
CA LYS A 348 -21.94 -19.31 -8.23
C LYS A 348 -22.35 -20.73 -7.87
N ARG A 349 -22.01 -21.72 -8.70
CA ARG A 349 -22.26 -23.15 -8.43
C ARG A 349 -21.45 -23.65 -7.24
N LEU A 350 -20.16 -23.32 -7.16
CA LEU A 350 -19.29 -23.69 -6.04
C LEU A 350 -19.75 -23.03 -4.74
N ARG A 351 -20.17 -21.77 -4.77
CA ARG A 351 -20.74 -21.08 -3.61
C ARG A 351 -22.01 -21.77 -3.11
N ARG A 352 -22.89 -22.20 -4.03
CA ARG A 352 -24.11 -22.95 -3.68
C ARG A 352 -23.77 -24.33 -3.09
N ALA A 353 -22.83 -25.06 -3.70
CA ALA A 353 -22.38 -26.36 -3.19
C ALA A 353 -21.76 -26.24 -1.80
N GLY A 354 -20.89 -25.24 -1.58
CA GLY A 354 -20.29 -24.94 -0.28
C GLY A 354 -21.31 -24.57 0.80
N ALA A 355 -22.33 -23.79 0.43
CA ALA A 355 -23.44 -23.46 1.33
C ALA A 355 -24.30 -24.69 1.69
N MET A 356 -24.51 -25.61 0.75
CA MET A 356 -25.23 -26.87 1.00
C MET A 356 -24.46 -27.81 1.92
N THR A 357 -23.12 -27.89 1.81
CA THR A 357 -22.29 -28.65 2.75
C THR A 357 -22.26 -28.04 4.16
N ALA A 358 -22.35 -26.71 4.28
CA ALA A 358 -22.41 -26.05 5.59
C ALA A 358 -23.79 -26.19 6.27
N ALA A 359 -24.87 -26.24 5.48
CA ALA A 359 -26.24 -26.45 5.97
C ALA A 359 -26.56 -27.92 6.32
N GLY A 360 -25.69 -28.87 5.95
CA GLY A 360 -25.83 -30.30 6.21
C GLY A 360 -24.88 -30.87 7.27
N ALA A 361 -24.11 -30.03 7.97
CA ALA A 361 -23.33 -30.46 9.12
C ALA A 361 -24.23 -30.46 10.38
N PRO A 362 -24.41 -31.60 11.07
CA PRO A 362 -25.26 -31.72 12.25
C PRO A 362 -24.76 -30.93 13.46
#